data_AF-A0A963GYC9-F1
#
_entry.id   AF-A0A963GYC9-F1
#
_cell.length_a   1.000
_cell.length_b   1.000
_cell.length_c   1.000
_cell.angle_alpha   90.00
_cell.angle_beta   90.00
_cell.angle_gamma   90.00
#
_symmetry.space_group_name_H-M   'P 1'
#
loop_
_entity.id
_entity.type
_entity.pdbx_description
1 polymer ?
#
loop_
_entity_poly.entity_id
_entity_poly.type
_entity_poly.pdbx_seq_one_letter_code
_entity_poly.pdbx_strand_id
1 'polypeptide(L)' 'MDYSYESDHTKFMREFLEKNPNIQDKRLAARSVWWDKDIDRDEQKRFNEVTVPHKPYAYFGAQSDD' A
#
# COMPACT_ATOMS: atom_id res chain seq x y z
N MET A 1 -7.51 8.52 36.45
CA MET A 1 -7.35 9.51 35.37
C MET A 1 -8.03 8.94 34.15
N ASP A 2 -9.05 9.62 33.64
CA ASP A 2 -9.67 9.26 32.37
C ASP A 2 -8.80 9.84 31.24
N TYR A 3 -8.26 8.96 30.41
CA TYR A 3 -7.29 9.28 29.35
C TYR A 3 -7.95 9.29 27.96
N SER A 4 -9.25 9.55 27.86
CA SER A 4 -9.94 9.59 26.58
C SER A 4 -9.84 10.97 25.92
N TYR A 5 -8.62 11.40 25.57
CA TYR A 5 -8.50 12.50 24.61
C TYR A 5 -8.73 11.95 23.20
N GLU A 6 -9.79 12.42 22.55
CA GLU A 6 -10.05 12.20 21.12
C GLU A 6 -9.79 13.51 20.37
N SER A 7 -9.06 13.44 19.26
CA SER A 7 -8.85 14.62 18.40
C SER A 7 -10.14 15.05 17.71
N ASP A 8 -10.29 16.35 17.44
CA ASP A 8 -11.43 16.89 16.68
C ASP A 8 -11.61 16.19 15.33
N HIS A 9 -10.50 15.82 14.70
CA HIS A 9 -10.52 15.09 13.44
C HIS A 9 -11.16 13.70 13.57
N THR A 10 -10.79 12.95 14.61
CA THR A 10 -11.34 11.61 14.86
C THR A 10 -12.84 11.69 15.14
N LYS A 11 -13.27 12.65 15.96
CA LYS A 11 -14.67 12.90 16.26
C LYS A 11 -15.47 13.26 15.00
N PHE A 12 -14.93 14.16 14.18
CA PHE A 12 -15.52 14.53 12.89
C PHE A 12 -15.70 13.31 11.96
N MET A 13 -14.65 12.50 11.80
CA MET A 13 -14.70 11.34 10.91
C MET A 13 -15.73 10.31 11.37
N ARG A 14 -15.86 10.10 12.69
CA ARG A 14 -16.86 9.21 13.27
C ARG A 14 -18.28 9.69 12.98
N GLU A 15 -18.59 10.94 13.32
CA GLU A 15 -19.91 11.54 13.05
C GLU A 15 -20.24 11.57 11.56
N PHE A 16 -19.26 11.83 10.70
CA PHE A 16 -19.45 11.85 9.26
C PHE A 16 -19.81 10.46 8.71
N LEU A 17 -19.13 9.41 9.15
CA LEU A 17 -19.39 8.04 8.69
C LEU A 17 -20.73 7.50 9.22
N GLU A 18 -21.13 7.86 10.43
CA GLU A 18 -22.44 7.53 10.99
C GLU A 18 -23.59 8.16 10.17
N LYS A 19 -23.42 9.44 9.77
CA LYS A 19 -24.42 10.16 8.97
C LYS A 19 -24.47 9.71 7.51
N ASN A 20 -23.42 9.07 6.99
CA ASN A 20 -23.29 8.72 5.58
C ASN A 20 -22.93 7.23 5.38
N PRO A 21 -23.85 6.29 5.67
CA PRO A 21 -23.56 4.85 5.58
C PRO A 21 -23.18 4.39 4.16
N ASN A 22 -23.69 5.06 3.12
CA ASN A 22 -23.36 4.82 1.70
C ASN A 22 -21.89 5.07 1.34
N ILE A 23 -21.12 5.76 2.20
CA ILE A 23 -19.69 5.99 1.98
C ILE A 23 -18.90 4.68 2.06
N GLN A 24 -19.36 3.68 2.83
CA GLN A 24 -18.68 2.39 2.90
C GLN A 24 -18.70 1.66 1.54
N ASP A 25 -19.85 1.64 0.87
CA ASP A 25 -19.99 1.02 -0.45
C ASP A 25 -19.12 1.75 -1.48
N LYS A 26 -19.14 3.09 -1.46
CA LYS A 26 -18.28 3.91 -2.33
C LYS A 26 -16.79 3.67 -2.05
N ARG A 27 -16.41 3.48 -0.79
CA ARG A 27 -15.02 3.18 -0.40
C ARG A 27 -14.59 1.81 -0.93
N LEU A 28 -15.45 0.81 -0.85
CA LEU A 28 -15.17 -0.52 -1.39
C LEU A 28 -14.99 -0.45 -2.92
N ALA A 29 -15.92 0.21 -3.63
CA ALA A 29 -15.84 0.42 -5.07
C ALA A 29 -14.58 1.21 -5.48
N ALA A 30 -14.27 2.30 -4.79
CA ALA A 30 -13.06 3.08 -5.07
C ALA A 30 -11.79 2.26 -4.82
N ARG A 31 -11.78 1.40 -3.80
CA ARG A 31 -10.66 0.49 -3.55
C ARG A 31 -10.53 -0.51 -4.69
N SER A 32 -11.60 -1.14 -5.17
CA SER A 32 -11.50 -2.13 -6.26
C SER A 32 -11.03 -1.54 -7.59
N VAL A 33 -11.32 -0.26 -7.86
CA VAL A 33 -10.97 0.41 -9.14
C VAL A 33 -9.46 0.46 -9.42
N TRP A 34 -8.60 0.63 -8.41
CA TRP A 34 -7.16 0.78 -8.66
C TRP A 34 -6.36 -0.52 -8.60
N TRP A 35 -6.96 -1.59 -8.07
CA TRP A 35 -6.28 -2.87 -7.89
C TRP A 35 -6.59 -3.89 -8.99
N ASP A 36 -7.57 -3.60 -9.87
CA ASP A 36 -7.82 -4.42 -11.05
C ASP A 36 -6.77 -4.11 -12.13
N LYS A 37 -5.66 -4.84 -12.08
CA LYS A 37 -4.60 -4.80 -13.08
C LYS A 37 -4.56 -6.15 -13.78
N ASP A 38 -4.80 -6.14 -15.08
CA ASP A 38 -4.50 -7.30 -15.90
C ASP A 38 -2.98 -7.48 -15.96
N ILE A 39 -2.50 -8.67 -15.61
CA ILE A 39 -1.08 -9.01 -15.60
C ILE A 39 -0.89 -10.12 -16.62
N ASP A 40 -0.09 -9.84 -17.66
CA ASP A 40 0.37 -10.86 -18.59
C ASP A 40 1.27 -11.85 -17.83
N ARG A 41 0.81 -13.10 -17.73
CA ARG A 41 1.50 -14.18 -17.01
C ARG A 41 2.82 -14.57 -17.67
N ASP A 42 2.91 -14.46 -19.00
CA ASP A 42 4.14 -14.75 -19.74
C ASP A 42 5.17 -13.64 -19.51
N GLU A 43 4.72 -12.38 -19.47
CA GLU A 43 5.57 -11.25 -19.09
C GLU A 43 6.07 -11.37 -17.65
N GLN A 44 5.17 -11.67 -16.70
CA GLN A 44 5.54 -11.87 -15.30
C GLN A 44 6.54 -13.02 -15.12
N LYS A 45 6.38 -14.11 -15.87
CA LYS A 45 7.32 -15.23 -15.87
C LYS A 45 8.70 -14.79 -16.37
N ARG A 46 8.76 -14.06 -17.49
CA ARG A 46 10.03 -13.51 -18.02
C ARG A 46 10.73 -12.60 -17.02
N PHE A 47 9.99 -11.72 -16.33
CA PHE A 47 10.55 -10.85 -15.29
C PHE A 47 11.17 -11.64 -14.13
N ASN A 48 10.50 -12.70 -13.69
CA ASN A 48 11.02 -13.57 -12.62
C ASN A 48 12.27 -14.33 -13.07
N GLU A 49 12.32 -14.80 -14.32
CA GLU A 49 13.48 -15.52 -14.88
C GLU A 49 14.73 -14.64 -15.00
N VAL A 50 14.57 -13.33 -15.23
CA VAL A 50 15.69 -12.37 -15.36
C VAL A 50 16.04 -11.66 -14.04
N THR A 51 15.36 -11.99 -12.93
CA THR A 51 15.59 -11.32 -11.65
C THR A 51 16.99 -11.63 -11.12
N VAL A 52 17.77 -10.59 -10.83
CA VAL A 52 19.12 -10.70 -10.25
C VAL A 52 19.06 -10.28 -8.78
N PRO A 53 19.74 -11.00 -7.86
CA PRO A 53 19.83 -10.60 -6.46
C PRO A 53 20.36 -9.17 -6.30
N HIS A 54 19.61 -8.31 -5.62
CA HIS A 54 20.08 -6.98 -5.27
C HIS A 54 21.20 -7.05 -4.23
N LYS A 55 22.25 -6.23 -4.41
CA LYS A 55 23.32 -6.09 -3.41
C LYS A 55 22.75 -5.53 -2.10
N PRO A 56 23.19 -6.02 -0.92
CA PRO A 56 22.67 -5.58 0.39
C PRO A 56 22.92 -4.10 0.67
N TYR A 57 23.96 -3.52 0.07
CA TYR A 57 24.23 -2.09 0.14
C TYR A 57 24.63 -1.57 -1.24
N ALA A 58 23.91 -0.57 -1.74
CA ALA A 58 24.15 0.02 -3.06
C ALA A 58 25.46 0.82 -3.15
N TYR A 59 25.98 1.26 -2.00
CA TYR A 59 27.11 2.18 -1.89
C TYR A 59 28.45 1.50 -1.59
N PHE A 60 28.43 0.27 -1.08
CA PHE A 60 29.63 -0.52 -0.90
C PHE A 60 29.72 -1.47 -2.09
N GLY A 61 30.30 -0.98 -3.19
CA GLY A 61 30.79 -1.86 -4.24
C GLY A 61 31.75 -2.85 -3.61
N ALA A 62 31.58 -4.14 -3.92
CA ALA A 62 32.50 -5.20 -3.48
C ALA A 62 33.93 -4.68 -3.60
N GLN A 63 34.66 -4.63 -2.49
CA GLN A 63 36.06 -4.25 -2.52
C GLN A 63 36.73 -5.15 -3.55
N SER A 64 37.36 -4.53 -4.54
CA SER A 64 38.25 -5.22 -5.46
C SER A 64 39.38 -5.78 -4.61
N ASP A 65 39.36 -7.10 -4.41
CA ASP A 65 40.49 -7.85 -3.87
C ASP A 65 41.64 -7.75 -4.90
N ASP A 66 42.49 -6.74 -4.73
CA ASP A 66 43.83 -6.62 -5.30
C ASP A 66 44.85 -6.83 -4.17
#